data_AF-A0A7J8K126-F1
#
_entry.id   AF-A0A7J8K126-F1
#
_cell.length_a   1.000
_cell.length_b   1.000
_cell.length_c   1.000
_cell.angle_alpha   90.00
_cell.angle_beta   90.00
_cell.angle_gamma   90.00
#
_symmetry.space_group_name_H-M   'P 1'
#
loop_
_entity.id
_entity.type
_entity.pdbx_description
1 polymer ?
#
loop_
_entity_poly.entity_id
_entity_poly.type
_entity_poly.pdbx_seq_one_letter_code
_entity_poly.pdbx_strand_id
1 'polypeptide(L)'
;MMEGLDDGPDFLSEEDRGLKAINVDLQSDAALQVDISDALSERDKVKFTVHTKSSLPNFKQNEFSVVRQHEEFIWLHDSFVENEDYAGYIIPPAPPRPDFDASREKLQKLGEGEGSMTKEEFTKMKQELEAEYLAIFKKTVAMHEVFLCRVAAHPILRKDLNFHVFLEYNQDLSVRGKNKKEKLEDFFKNMVKSADGVIVSGVKDVDDFFEHERTFLLEYHNRVKDASAKSDRMTRSHKSAADDYNRIGSSLYALGTQDSTDICKFFLKVSELFDKTRKIEARVSADEDLKLSDLLKYYLRESQAAKGNLQLLQNCLAVLNGDT
;
A
#
# COMPACT_ATOMS: atom_id res chain seq x y z
N MET A 1 -25.78 -10.79 -48.89
CA MET A 1 -25.25 -9.60 -48.20
C MET A 1 -24.19 -10.12 -47.25
N MET A 2 -22.93 -9.79 -47.51
CA MET A 2 -21.79 -10.06 -46.61
C MET A 2 -21.79 -8.95 -45.55
N GLU A 3 -21.81 -9.32 -44.28
CA GLU A 3 -21.40 -8.42 -43.20
C GLU A 3 -19.94 -8.72 -42.87
N GLY A 4 -19.11 -7.69 -43.00
CA GLY A 4 -17.68 -7.75 -42.72
C GLY A 4 -17.42 -7.74 -41.23
N LEU A 5 -16.57 -8.66 -40.78
CA LEU A 5 -15.90 -8.60 -39.50
C LEU A 5 -14.75 -7.60 -39.63
N ASP A 6 -14.78 -6.59 -38.78
CA ASP A 6 -13.75 -5.57 -38.58
C ASP A 6 -12.59 -6.21 -37.81
N ASP A 7 -11.54 -6.60 -38.56
CA ASP A 7 -10.27 -7.08 -37.99
C ASP A 7 -9.48 -5.88 -37.47
N GLY A 8 -9.67 -5.58 -36.17
CA GLY A 8 -8.77 -4.69 -35.43
C GLY A 8 -7.34 -5.25 -35.41
N PRO A 9 -6.31 -4.40 -35.37
CA PRO A 9 -4.92 -4.85 -35.44
C PRO A 9 -4.59 -5.75 -34.25
N ASP A 10 -4.20 -6.99 -34.57
CA ASP A 10 -3.68 -7.99 -33.64
C ASP A 10 -2.30 -7.51 -33.14
N PHE A 11 -2.28 -6.85 -31.98
CA PHE A 11 -1.08 -6.32 -31.31
C PHE A 11 -0.12 -7.41 -30.79
N LEU A 12 -0.33 -8.66 -31.20
CA LEU A 12 0.47 -9.82 -30.80
C LEU A 12 1.27 -10.43 -31.96
N SER A 13 1.46 -9.73 -33.07
CA SER A 13 2.43 -10.17 -34.09
C SER A 13 3.86 -9.96 -33.57
N GLU A 14 4.49 -11.10 -33.31
CA GLU A 14 5.84 -11.27 -32.78
C GLU A 14 6.90 -10.54 -33.62
N GLU A 15 7.47 -9.47 -33.09
CA GLU A 15 8.89 -9.17 -33.29
C GLU A 15 9.65 -9.55 -32.03
N ASP A 16 10.39 -10.65 -32.14
CA ASP A 16 11.29 -11.26 -31.17
C ASP A 16 12.47 -10.33 -30.82
N ARG A 17 12.20 -9.23 -30.12
CA ARG A 17 13.20 -8.55 -29.29
C ARG A 17 12.97 -9.03 -27.87
N GLY A 18 13.70 -10.06 -27.47
CA GLY A 18 13.62 -10.69 -26.16
C GLY A 18 13.36 -9.72 -25.02
N LEU A 19 12.08 -9.59 -24.66
CA LEU A 19 11.62 -8.99 -23.42
C LEU A 19 12.06 -9.94 -22.32
N LYS A 20 13.31 -9.79 -21.86
CA LYS A 20 13.68 -10.31 -20.55
C LYS A 20 12.71 -9.67 -19.58
N ALA A 21 11.82 -10.48 -19.01
CA ALA A 21 11.10 -10.09 -17.82
C ALA A 21 12.16 -9.67 -16.79
N ILE A 22 12.32 -8.37 -16.57
CA ILE A 22 13.14 -7.85 -15.50
C ILE A 22 12.36 -8.16 -14.24
N ASN A 23 12.56 -9.35 -13.69
CA ASN A 23 12.20 -9.61 -12.31
C ASN A 23 13.00 -8.59 -11.49
N VAL A 24 12.31 -7.66 -10.85
CA VAL A 24 12.91 -6.81 -9.82
C VAL A 24 13.14 -7.71 -8.61
N ASP A 25 14.23 -8.46 -8.67
CA ASP A 25 14.71 -9.23 -7.54
C ASP A 25 15.25 -8.25 -6.48
N LEU A 26 14.39 -7.92 -5.52
CA LEU A 26 14.74 -7.07 -4.37
C LEU A 26 15.80 -7.71 -3.47
N GLN A 27 16.20 -8.98 -3.70
CA GLN A 27 17.25 -9.67 -2.96
C GLN A 27 18.63 -9.61 -3.62
N SER A 28 18.76 -8.96 -4.79
CA SER A 28 19.96 -9.09 -5.63
C SER A 28 21.20 -8.33 -5.14
N ASP A 29 21.09 -7.44 -4.14
CA ASP A 29 22.26 -6.76 -3.57
C ASP A 29 22.34 -6.91 -2.04
N ALA A 30 23.11 -7.92 -1.61
CA ALA A 30 23.41 -8.15 -0.19
C ALA A 30 24.18 -7.00 0.49
N ALA A 31 24.60 -5.97 -0.25
CA ALA A 31 25.38 -4.88 0.33
C ALA A 31 24.57 -3.93 1.23
N LEU A 32 23.25 -3.81 1.05
CA LEU A 32 22.39 -3.04 1.96
C LEU A 32 21.01 -3.71 2.08
N GLN A 33 20.75 -4.30 3.24
CA GLN A 33 19.48 -4.89 3.61
C GLN A 33 18.85 -4.07 4.72
N VAL A 34 17.58 -3.73 4.57
CA VAL A 34 16.82 -2.95 5.54
C VAL A 34 15.50 -3.67 5.78
N ASP A 35 15.13 -3.85 7.05
CA ASP A 35 13.87 -4.46 7.47
C ASP A 35 13.33 -3.77 8.73
N ILE A 36 12.06 -4.00 9.04
CA ILE A 36 11.46 -3.53 10.30
C ILE A 36 11.38 -4.72 11.26
N SER A 37 12.41 -4.83 12.10
CA SER A 37 12.56 -5.91 13.08
C SER A 37 11.50 -5.91 14.19
N ASP A 38 11.00 -4.73 14.55
CA ASP A 38 9.98 -4.55 15.57
C ASP A 38 9.22 -3.23 15.34
N ALA A 39 8.03 -3.11 15.92
CA ALA A 39 7.32 -1.85 15.98
C ALA A 39 6.50 -1.75 17.27
N LEU A 40 6.35 -0.53 17.76
CA LEU A 40 5.57 -0.20 18.95
C LEU A 40 4.54 0.86 18.59
N SER A 41 3.28 0.55 18.88
CA SER A 41 2.21 1.54 18.77
C SER A 41 1.94 2.19 20.13
N GLU A 42 2.09 3.50 20.19
CA GLU A 42 1.78 4.35 21.35
C GLU A 42 0.44 5.04 21.15
N ARG A 43 0.02 5.89 22.08
CA ARG A 43 -1.30 6.56 22.04
C ARG A 43 -1.53 7.38 20.78
N ASP A 44 -0.50 8.06 20.28
CA ASP A 44 -0.64 9.03 19.17
C ASP A 44 0.31 8.75 18.00
N LYS A 45 1.16 7.72 18.10
CA LYS A 45 2.22 7.44 17.11
C LYS A 45 2.59 5.97 17.06
N VAL A 46 3.19 5.58 15.93
CA VAL A 46 3.85 4.28 15.77
C VAL A 46 5.35 4.52 15.64
N LYS A 47 6.12 3.72 16.37
CA LYS A 47 7.58 3.66 16.31
C LYS A 47 7.98 2.37 15.63
N PHE A 48 8.87 2.46 14.66
CA PHE A 48 9.40 1.35 13.87
C PHE A 48 10.86 1.18 14.22
N THR A 49 11.26 -0.01 14.63
CA THR A 49 12.66 -0.39 14.82
C THR A 49 13.21 -0.83 13.48
N VAL A 50 13.80 0.13 12.76
CA VAL A 50 14.44 -0.08 11.47
C VAL A 50 15.78 -0.75 11.73
N HIS A 51 15.92 -1.98 11.25
CA HIS A 51 17.13 -2.76 11.32
C HIS A 51 17.83 -2.72 9.96
N THR A 52 19.15 -2.54 9.97
CA THR A 52 19.96 -2.41 8.77
C THR A 52 21.18 -3.31 8.87
N LYS A 53 21.40 -4.10 7.81
CA LYS A 53 22.62 -4.86 7.57
C LYS A 53 23.29 -4.32 6.33
N SER A 54 24.55 -3.94 6.43
CA SER A 54 25.29 -3.41 5.29
C SER A 54 26.75 -3.84 5.28
N SER A 55 27.26 -4.08 4.07
CA SER A 55 28.69 -4.20 3.81
C SER A 55 29.26 -2.94 3.14
N LEU A 56 28.47 -1.87 3.00
CA LEU A 56 28.92 -0.61 2.41
C LEU A 56 29.85 0.12 3.38
N PRO A 57 30.98 0.69 2.89
CA PRO A 57 32.02 1.27 3.74
C PRO A 57 31.61 2.61 4.39
N ASN A 58 30.49 3.19 3.98
CA ASN A 58 30.01 4.48 4.46
C ASN A 58 29.08 4.38 5.69
N PHE A 59 28.80 3.17 6.19
CA PHE A 59 28.22 2.96 7.51
C PHE A 59 29.29 2.71 8.56
N LYS A 60 29.04 3.16 9.80
CA LYS A 60 29.93 2.98 10.96
C LYS A 60 29.95 1.54 11.45
N GLN A 61 28.84 0.83 11.26
CA GLN A 61 28.64 -0.55 11.71
C GLN A 61 27.98 -1.36 10.59
N ASN A 62 28.26 -2.66 10.55
CA ASN A 62 27.70 -3.55 9.53
C ASN A 62 26.27 -4.02 9.87
N GLU A 63 25.86 -3.88 11.13
CA GLU A 63 24.53 -4.26 11.62
C GLU A 63 24.15 -3.33 12.78
N PHE A 64 23.00 -2.67 12.67
CA PHE A 64 22.49 -1.73 13.68
C PHE A 64 20.98 -1.55 13.55
N SER A 65 20.37 -0.94 14.57
CA SER A 65 18.96 -0.59 14.57
C SER A 65 18.72 0.81 15.11
N VAL A 66 17.74 1.50 14.51
CA VAL A 66 17.27 2.82 14.96
C VAL A 66 15.76 2.83 15.05
N VAL A 67 15.22 3.70 15.90
CA VAL A 67 13.77 3.87 16.04
C VAL A 67 13.31 5.07 15.22
N ARG A 68 12.30 4.86 14.38
CA ARG A 68 11.71 5.90 13.51
C ARG A 68 10.21 6.01 13.67
N GLN A 69 9.67 7.20 13.47
CA GLN A 69 8.25 7.52 13.48
C GLN A 69 7.76 7.78 12.06
N HIS A 70 6.46 7.61 11.82
CA HIS A 70 5.86 7.81 10.49
C HIS A 70 6.24 9.16 9.85
N GLU A 71 6.25 10.25 10.62
CA GLU A 71 6.66 11.58 10.16
C GLU A 71 8.10 11.62 9.61
N GLU A 72 9.03 10.80 10.12
CA GLU A 72 10.40 10.70 9.61
C GLU A 72 10.47 9.98 8.26
N PHE A 73 9.58 9.02 7.99
CA PHE A 73 9.46 8.40 6.67
C PHE A 73 8.92 9.41 5.64
N ILE A 74 7.95 10.22 6.05
CA ILE A 74 7.41 11.29 5.19
C ILE A 74 8.47 12.34 4.90
N TRP A 75 9.22 12.78 5.91
CA TRP A 75 10.35 13.69 5.72
C TRP A 75 11.38 13.13 4.73
N LEU A 76 11.77 11.87 4.87
CA LEU A 76 12.71 11.23 3.96
C LEU A 76 12.17 11.21 2.53
N HIS A 77 10.92 10.77 2.34
CA HIS A 77 10.27 10.78 1.03
C HIS A 77 10.23 12.19 0.42
N ASP A 78 9.81 13.19 1.19
CA ASP A 78 9.70 14.55 0.72
C ASP A 78 11.07 15.13 0.36
N SER A 79 12.12 14.76 1.10
CA SER A 79 13.50 15.13 0.76
C SER A 79 13.95 14.58 -0.59
N PHE A 80 13.44 13.42 -1.02
CA PHE A 80 13.71 12.90 -2.36
C PHE A 80 12.92 13.66 -3.43
N VAL A 81 11.64 13.93 -3.18
CA VAL A 81 10.75 14.61 -4.13
C VAL A 81 11.16 16.06 -4.37
N GLU A 82 11.67 16.73 -3.34
CA GLU A 82 12.10 18.13 -3.39
C GLU A 82 13.53 18.29 -3.91
N ASN A 83 14.31 17.20 -4.03
CA ASN A 83 15.67 17.25 -4.55
C ASN A 83 15.68 17.27 -6.09
N GLU A 84 16.17 18.37 -6.66
CA GLU A 84 16.29 18.56 -8.11
C GLU A 84 17.19 17.52 -8.78
N ASP A 85 18.21 16.99 -8.08
CA ASP A 85 19.08 15.93 -8.62
C ASP A 85 18.31 14.62 -8.86
N TYR A 86 17.15 14.46 -8.24
CA TYR A 86 16.26 13.33 -8.42
C TYR A 86 15.08 13.62 -9.35
N ALA A 87 15.08 14.77 -10.03
CA ALA A 87 14.10 15.06 -11.07
C ALA A 87 14.11 13.97 -12.16
N GLY A 88 12.93 13.44 -12.48
CA GLY A 88 12.75 12.36 -13.46
C GLY A 88 12.89 10.94 -12.91
N TYR A 89 13.43 10.75 -11.70
CA TYR A 89 13.46 9.42 -11.07
C TYR A 89 12.12 9.06 -10.43
N ILE A 90 11.71 7.80 -10.57
CA ILE A 90 10.50 7.29 -9.91
C ILE A 90 10.83 7.09 -8.43
N ILE A 91 10.41 8.04 -7.60
CA ILE A 91 10.57 7.95 -6.15
C ILE A 91 9.56 6.93 -5.60
N PRO A 92 10.00 5.94 -4.78
CA PRO A 92 9.09 5.00 -4.15
C PRO A 92 7.99 5.74 -3.37
N PRO A 93 6.71 5.34 -3.50
CA PRO A 93 5.61 6.08 -2.89
C PRO A 93 5.71 6.05 -1.36
N ALA A 94 5.46 7.21 -0.73
CA ALA A 94 5.42 7.31 0.72
C ALA A 94 4.48 6.26 1.35
N PRO A 95 4.85 5.66 2.49
CA PRO A 95 3.96 4.78 3.22
C PRO A 95 2.73 5.58 3.71
N PRO A 96 1.52 4.97 3.72
CA PRO A 96 0.34 5.66 4.20
C PRO A 96 0.42 5.87 5.71
N ARG A 97 -0.29 6.91 6.17
CA ARG A 97 -0.43 7.19 7.59
C ARG A 97 -1.09 6.00 8.30
N PRO A 98 -0.51 5.51 9.41
CA PRO A 98 -1.18 4.51 10.22
C PRO A 98 -2.49 5.08 10.79
N ASP A 99 -3.60 4.37 10.61
CA ASP A 99 -4.92 4.74 11.11
C ASP A 99 -5.39 3.71 12.15
N PHE A 100 -5.31 4.09 13.43
CA PHE A 100 -5.75 3.26 14.56
C PHE A 100 -6.93 3.88 15.31
N ASP A 101 -7.51 4.98 14.81
CA ASP A 101 -8.45 5.79 15.59
C ASP A 101 -9.71 4.99 15.92
N ALA A 102 -10.27 4.30 14.92
CA ALA A 102 -11.43 3.44 15.11
C ALA A 102 -11.17 2.30 16.10
N SER A 103 -10.01 1.64 16.02
CA SER A 103 -9.65 0.54 16.92
C SER A 103 -9.40 1.04 18.35
N ARG A 104 -8.77 2.20 18.52
CA ARG A 104 -8.54 2.85 19.83
C ARG A 104 -9.87 3.27 20.47
N GLU A 105 -10.77 3.86 19.71
CA GLU A 105 -12.10 4.25 20.20
C GLU A 105 -12.92 3.04 20.66
N LYS A 106 -12.92 1.95 19.87
CA LYS A 106 -13.56 0.69 20.26
C LYS A 106 -12.94 0.12 21.54
N LEU A 107 -11.61 0.20 21.70
CA LEU A 107 -10.90 -0.35 22.87
C LEU A 107 -11.26 0.42 24.13
N GLN A 108 -11.34 1.75 24.02
CA GLN A 108 -11.78 2.62 25.10
C GLN A 108 -13.22 2.31 25.52
N LYS A 109 -14.15 2.25 24.56
CA LYS A 109 -15.57 1.92 24.81
C LYS A 109 -15.74 0.54 25.44
N LEU A 110 -14.94 -0.44 25.02
CA LEU A 110 -14.95 -1.77 25.60
C LEU A 110 -14.52 -1.73 27.08
N GLY A 111 -13.49 -0.96 27.42
CA GLY A 111 -13.05 -0.76 28.81
C GLY A 111 -14.09 -0.05 29.68
N GLU A 112 -14.79 0.95 29.14
CA GLU A 112 -15.88 1.64 29.84
C GLU A 112 -17.09 0.72 30.08
N GLY A 113 -17.28 -0.31 29.25
CA GLY A 113 -18.36 -1.30 29.33
C GLY A 113 -18.02 -2.59 30.08
N GLU A 114 -16.84 -2.72 30.70
CA GLU A 114 -16.39 -3.97 31.33
C GLU A 114 -17.38 -4.49 32.39
N GLY A 115 -18.10 -3.59 33.08
CA GLY A 115 -19.09 -3.96 34.11
C GLY A 115 -20.50 -4.30 33.61
N SER A 116 -20.80 -4.12 32.31
CA SER A 116 -22.17 -4.30 31.77
C SER A 116 -22.36 -5.59 30.96
N MET A 117 -21.30 -6.37 30.76
CA MET A 117 -21.31 -7.60 29.96
C MET A 117 -20.72 -8.78 30.73
N THR A 118 -21.01 -9.99 30.26
CA THR A 118 -20.43 -11.20 30.86
C THR A 118 -18.93 -11.27 30.60
N LYS A 119 -18.20 -12.01 31.45
CA LYS A 119 -16.76 -12.19 31.31
C LYS A 119 -16.40 -12.88 29.98
N GLU A 120 -17.23 -13.83 29.54
CA GLU A 120 -17.07 -14.50 28.26
C GLU A 120 -17.25 -13.53 27.07
N GLU A 121 -18.29 -12.68 27.10
CA GLU A 121 -18.55 -11.69 26.05
C GLU A 121 -17.44 -10.63 25.98
N PHE A 122 -17.00 -10.12 27.13
CA PHE A 122 -15.90 -9.16 27.22
C PHE A 122 -14.62 -9.75 26.61
N THR A 123 -14.28 -10.98 26.98
CA THR A 123 -13.09 -11.67 26.47
C THR A 123 -13.16 -11.84 24.96
N LYS A 124 -14.32 -12.22 24.42
CA LYS A 124 -14.52 -12.40 22.98
C LYS A 124 -14.39 -11.09 22.21
N MET A 125 -15.07 -10.03 22.65
CA MET A 125 -14.98 -8.71 22.01
C MET A 125 -13.57 -8.13 22.07
N LYS A 126 -12.86 -8.33 23.20
CA LYS A 126 -11.46 -7.92 23.35
C LYS A 126 -10.57 -8.63 22.33
N GLN A 127 -10.70 -9.95 22.19
CA GLN A 127 -9.91 -10.72 21.23
C GLN A 127 -10.18 -10.31 19.77
N GLU A 128 -11.45 -10.07 19.41
CA GLU A 128 -11.82 -9.62 18.06
C GLU A 128 -11.19 -8.25 17.74
N LEU A 129 -11.20 -7.34 18.72
CA LEU A 129 -10.62 -6.01 18.57
C LEU A 129 -9.08 -6.05 18.53
N GLU A 130 -8.44 -6.87 19.35
CA GLU A 130 -6.99 -7.11 19.30
C GLU A 130 -6.57 -7.68 17.94
N ALA A 131 -7.38 -8.55 17.34
CA ALA A 131 -7.13 -9.09 16.01
C ALA A 131 -7.28 -8.03 14.90
N GLU A 132 -8.30 -7.18 14.96
CA GLU A 132 -8.50 -6.05 14.03
C GLU A 132 -7.31 -5.08 14.11
N TYR A 133 -6.92 -4.73 15.33
CA TYR A 133 -5.77 -3.88 15.60
C TYR A 133 -4.47 -4.46 15.04
N LEU A 134 -4.22 -5.75 15.30
CA LEU A 134 -3.01 -6.44 14.83
C LEU A 134 -2.95 -6.50 13.30
N ALA A 135 -4.10 -6.63 12.62
CA ALA A 135 -4.16 -6.63 11.16
C ALA A 135 -3.73 -5.26 10.59
N ILE A 136 -4.28 -4.16 11.11
CA ILE A 136 -3.88 -2.79 10.75
C ILE A 136 -2.40 -2.55 11.04
N PHE A 137 -1.93 -3.06 12.19
CA PHE A 137 -0.55 -2.92 12.61
C PHE A 137 0.43 -3.63 11.67
N LYS A 138 0.17 -4.90 11.33
CA LYS A 138 0.97 -5.67 10.37
C LYS A 138 0.99 -5.02 9.00
N LYS A 139 -0.17 -4.54 8.52
CA LYS A 139 -0.29 -3.79 7.27
C LYS A 139 0.59 -2.54 7.30
N THR A 140 0.51 -1.77 8.38
CA THR A 140 1.33 -0.56 8.56
C THR A 140 2.82 -0.88 8.49
N VAL A 141 3.29 -1.88 9.24
CA VAL A 141 4.70 -2.31 9.24
C VAL A 141 5.14 -2.73 7.84
N ALA A 142 4.38 -3.61 7.18
CA ALA A 142 4.70 -4.09 5.83
C ALA A 142 4.84 -2.94 4.82
N MET A 143 3.95 -1.93 4.87
CA MET A 143 4.03 -0.81 3.94
C MET A 143 5.23 0.12 4.20
N HIS A 144 5.62 0.32 5.47
CA HIS A 144 6.81 1.11 5.81
C HIS A 144 8.10 0.35 5.44
N GLU A 145 8.13 -0.96 5.64
CA GLU A 145 9.26 -1.81 5.25
C GLU A 145 9.46 -1.81 3.74
N VAL A 146 8.38 -2.02 2.96
CA VAL A 146 8.44 -2.02 1.49
C VAL A 146 9.02 -0.71 0.96
N PHE A 147 8.66 0.44 1.55
CA PHE A 147 9.23 1.73 1.17
C PHE A 147 10.76 1.74 1.36
N LEU A 148 11.26 1.32 2.53
CA LEU A 148 12.70 1.28 2.80
C LEU A 148 13.44 0.28 1.91
N CYS A 149 12.87 -0.92 1.70
CA CYS A 149 13.42 -1.93 0.80
C CYS A 149 13.57 -1.38 -0.63
N ARG A 150 12.57 -0.63 -1.12
CA ARG A 150 12.60 -0.03 -2.45
C ARG A 150 13.65 1.07 -2.56
N VAL A 151 13.80 1.91 -1.54
CA VAL A 151 14.87 2.94 -1.50
C VAL A 151 16.24 2.28 -1.44
N ALA A 152 16.44 1.26 -0.61
CA ALA A 152 17.70 0.52 -0.47
C ALA A 152 18.09 -0.23 -1.75
N ALA A 153 17.11 -0.79 -2.47
CA ALA A 153 17.33 -1.44 -3.76
C ALA A 153 17.60 -0.46 -4.91
N HIS A 154 17.22 0.82 -4.77
CA HIS A 154 17.39 1.80 -5.83
C HIS A 154 18.87 2.21 -5.99
N PRO A 155 19.50 2.07 -7.18
CA PRO A 155 20.94 2.29 -7.37
C PRO A 155 21.47 3.66 -6.96
N ILE A 156 20.62 4.68 -7.03
CA ILE A 156 20.94 6.09 -6.72
C ILE A 156 20.46 6.47 -5.32
N LEU A 157 19.15 6.40 -5.03
CA LEU A 157 18.58 6.79 -3.73
C LEU A 157 19.20 6.08 -2.53
N ARG A 158 19.67 4.82 -2.68
CA ARG A 158 20.36 4.11 -1.59
C ARG A 158 21.65 4.77 -1.10
N LYS A 159 22.22 5.69 -1.88
CA LYS A 159 23.46 6.43 -1.57
C LYS A 159 23.17 7.82 -1.01
N ASP A 160 21.90 8.20 -0.90
CA ASP A 160 21.49 9.52 -0.44
C ASP A 160 21.87 9.76 1.02
N LEU A 161 22.32 10.99 1.31
CA LEU A 161 22.77 11.36 2.64
C LEU A 161 21.64 11.34 3.67
N ASN A 162 20.45 11.82 3.31
CA ASN A 162 19.29 11.80 4.23
C ASN A 162 18.84 10.37 4.50
N PHE A 163 18.94 9.47 3.51
CA PHE A 163 18.68 8.05 3.73
C PHE A 163 19.70 7.42 4.69
N HIS A 164 20.99 7.70 4.52
CA HIS A 164 22.02 7.22 5.45
C HIS A 164 21.79 7.75 6.89
N VAL A 165 21.46 9.03 7.03
CA VAL A 165 21.10 9.63 8.33
C VAL A 165 19.84 8.96 8.90
N PHE A 166 18.82 8.73 8.07
CA PHE A 166 17.61 8.03 8.46
C PHE A 166 17.89 6.62 8.98
N LEU A 167 18.84 5.88 8.40
CA LEU A 167 19.17 4.54 8.86
C LEU A 167 20.06 4.54 10.12
N GLU A 168 21.07 5.42 10.20
CA GLU A 168 22.12 5.29 11.23
C GLU A 168 21.98 6.22 12.44
N TYR A 169 21.29 7.36 12.31
CA TYR A 169 21.24 8.35 13.37
C TYR A 169 20.47 7.84 14.59
N ASN A 170 21.14 7.62 15.71
CA ASN A 170 20.55 6.93 16.87
C ASN A 170 19.61 7.77 17.74
N GLN A 171 19.41 9.06 17.41
CA GLN A 171 18.45 9.93 18.10
C GLN A 171 17.25 10.24 17.19
N ASP A 172 16.27 10.95 17.74
CA ASP A 172 15.12 11.45 17.01
C ASP A 172 15.57 12.52 16.00
N LEU A 173 15.16 12.39 14.73
CA LEU A 173 15.50 13.37 13.69
C LEU A 173 14.82 14.73 13.93
N SER A 174 13.90 14.83 14.90
CA SER A 174 13.21 16.07 15.30
C SER A 174 12.55 16.77 14.10
N VAL A 175 12.03 15.97 13.17
CA VAL A 175 11.38 16.46 11.97
C VAL A 175 10.04 17.08 12.34
N ARG A 176 9.84 18.34 11.94
CA ARG A 176 8.55 19.00 12.13
C ARG A 176 7.55 18.39 11.16
N GLY A 177 6.46 17.81 11.69
CA GLY A 177 5.35 17.37 10.84
C GLY A 177 4.75 18.53 10.04
N LYS A 178 4.41 18.29 8.77
CA LYS A 178 3.77 19.29 7.90
C LYS A 178 2.44 19.78 8.50
N ASN A 179 2.29 21.09 8.63
CA ASN A 179 1.07 21.73 9.11
C ASN A 179 -0.09 21.54 8.10
N LYS A 180 -1.35 21.65 8.56
CA LYS A 180 -2.54 21.56 7.67
C LYS A 180 -2.47 22.48 6.45
N LYS A 181 -1.85 23.67 6.59
CA LYS A 181 -1.63 24.63 5.50
C LYS A 181 -0.61 24.15 4.47
N GLU A 182 0.50 23.57 4.93
CA GLU A 182 1.56 23.02 4.06
C GLU A 182 1.05 21.77 3.32
N LYS A 183 0.30 20.90 3.99
CA LYS A 183 -0.38 19.76 3.33
C LYS A 183 -1.38 20.21 2.26
N LEU A 184 -2.07 21.31 2.51
CA LEU A 184 -3.01 21.89 1.55
C LEU A 184 -2.27 22.53 0.37
N GLU A 185 -1.13 23.19 0.63
CA GLU A 185 -0.25 23.73 -0.41
C GLU A 185 0.31 22.62 -1.31
N ASP A 186 0.75 21.50 -0.74
CA ASP A 186 1.19 20.32 -1.51
C ASP A 186 0.05 19.75 -2.35
N PHE A 187 -1.17 19.70 -1.79
CA PHE A 187 -2.37 19.32 -2.53
C PHE A 187 -2.66 20.28 -3.69
N PHE A 188 -2.54 21.59 -3.47
CA PHE A 188 -2.70 22.60 -4.51
C PHE A 188 -1.59 22.52 -5.57
N LYS A 189 -0.32 22.31 -5.20
CA LYS A 189 0.78 22.10 -6.15
C LYS A 189 0.52 20.88 -7.03
N ASN A 190 0.04 19.78 -6.45
CA ASN A 190 -0.32 18.58 -7.20
C ASN A 190 -1.54 18.77 -8.12
N MET A 191 -2.50 19.59 -7.71
CA MET A 191 -3.67 19.93 -8.53
C MET A 191 -3.34 20.91 -9.67
N VAL A 192 -2.48 21.90 -9.43
CA VAL A 192 -1.98 22.83 -10.47
C VAL A 192 -1.14 22.07 -11.50
N LYS A 193 -0.26 21.15 -11.07
CA LYS A 193 0.46 20.22 -11.97
C LYS A 193 -0.50 19.37 -12.81
N SER A 194 -1.68 19.03 -12.29
CA SER A 194 -2.69 18.26 -13.02
C SER A 194 -3.53 19.12 -13.99
N ALA A 195 -3.64 20.42 -13.75
CA ALA A 195 -4.34 21.36 -14.63
C ALA A 195 -3.43 21.88 -15.77
N ASP A 196 -2.13 22.04 -15.52
CA ASP A 196 -1.13 22.35 -16.56
C ASP A 196 -0.93 21.20 -17.56
N GLY A 197 -1.26 19.96 -17.17
CA GLY A 197 -1.26 18.80 -18.08
C GLY A 197 -2.35 18.83 -19.16
N VAL A 198 -3.27 19.80 -19.13
CA VAL A 198 -4.36 19.96 -20.12
C VAL A 198 -3.99 20.91 -21.27
N ILE A 199 -2.87 21.66 -21.18
CA ILE A 199 -2.52 22.68 -22.19
C ILE A 199 -1.57 22.15 -23.28
N VAL A 200 -1.06 20.92 -23.18
CA VAL A 200 -0.16 20.34 -24.20
C VAL A 200 -0.85 19.20 -24.97
N SER A 201 -2.08 19.42 -25.44
CA SER A 201 -2.73 18.48 -26.38
C SER A 201 -2.41 18.79 -27.84
N GLY A 202 -1.50 19.72 -28.12
CA GLY A 202 -1.20 20.23 -29.47
C GLY A 202 0.26 20.14 -29.92
N VAL A 203 1.20 19.82 -29.01
CA VAL A 203 2.61 19.58 -29.38
C VAL A 203 2.71 18.10 -29.71
N LYS A 204 2.92 17.79 -31.00
CA LYS A 204 3.25 16.43 -31.44
C LYS A 204 4.59 16.08 -30.79
N ASP A 205 4.65 15.01 -29.99
CA ASP A 205 5.91 14.55 -29.42
C ASP A 205 6.93 14.42 -30.56
N VAL A 206 8.09 15.07 -30.40
CA VAL A 206 9.14 15.10 -31.44
C VAL A 206 9.86 13.75 -31.53
N ASP A 207 9.60 12.84 -30.59
CA ASP A 207 10.31 11.58 -30.39
C ASP A 207 9.35 10.40 -30.17
N ASP A 208 9.37 9.46 -31.13
CA ASP A 208 8.55 8.24 -31.14
C ASP A 208 8.74 7.37 -29.89
N PHE A 209 9.93 7.41 -29.25
CA PHE A 209 10.18 6.67 -28.01
C PHE A 209 9.31 7.18 -26.86
N PHE A 210 9.23 8.49 -26.67
CA PHE A 210 8.43 9.07 -25.57
C PHE A 210 6.94 8.89 -25.78
N GLU A 211 6.46 8.95 -27.03
CA GLU A 211 5.06 8.65 -27.35
C GLU A 211 4.70 7.19 -27.04
N HIS A 212 5.61 6.26 -27.38
CA HIS A 212 5.44 4.84 -27.06
C HIS A 212 5.42 4.60 -25.53
N GLU A 213 6.41 5.11 -24.80
CA GLU A 213 6.48 4.95 -23.35
C GLU A 213 5.30 5.62 -22.63
N ARG A 214 4.83 6.77 -23.13
CA ARG A 214 3.62 7.43 -22.63
C ARG A 214 2.40 6.54 -22.78
N THR A 215 2.23 5.96 -23.97
CA THR A 215 1.10 5.09 -24.27
C THR A 215 1.13 3.86 -23.37
N PHE A 216 2.29 3.19 -23.28
CA PHE A 216 2.49 2.05 -22.38
C PHE A 216 2.17 2.40 -20.93
N LEU A 217 2.72 3.49 -20.41
CA LEU A 217 2.56 3.88 -19.01
C LEU A 217 1.10 4.23 -18.67
N LEU A 218 0.39 4.92 -19.58
CA LEU A 218 -1.03 5.22 -19.42
C LEU A 218 -1.87 3.95 -19.40
N GLU A 219 -1.58 3.02 -20.29
CA GLU A 219 -2.29 1.74 -20.36
C GLU A 219 -2.02 0.86 -19.12
N TYR A 220 -0.75 0.76 -18.72
CA TYR A 220 -0.33 0.08 -17.49
C TYR A 220 -1.02 0.67 -16.26
N HIS A 221 -0.98 1.99 -16.10
CA HIS A 221 -1.64 2.67 -14.98
C HIS A 221 -3.15 2.37 -14.93
N ASN A 222 -3.83 2.43 -16.08
CA ASN A 222 -5.26 2.13 -16.14
C ASN A 222 -5.56 0.67 -15.79
N ARG A 223 -4.74 -0.28 -16.26
CA ARG A 223 -4.87 -1.70 -15.89
C ARG A 223 -4.68 -1.93 -14.39
N VAL A 224 -3.66 -1.32 -13.78
CA VAL A 224 -3.41 -1.44 -12.34
C VAL A 224 -4.53 -0.78 -11.53
N LYS A 225 -5.05 0.37 -11.97
CA LYS A 225 -6.19 1.06 -11.36
C LYS A 225 -7.44 0.18 -11.36
N ASP A 226 -7.76 -0.42 -12.51
CA ASP A 226 -8.90 -1.32 -12.64
C ASP A 226 -8.73 -2.60 -11.83
N ALA A 227 -7.52 -3.17 -11.80
CA ALA A 227 -7.20 -4.33 -10.98
C ALA A 227 -7.37 -4.01 -9.48
N SER A 228 -6.86 -2.86 -9.01
CA SER A 228 -7.04 -2.40 -7.62
C SER A 228 -8.52 -2.24 -7.27
N ALA A 229 -9.33 -1.67 -8.16
CA ALA A 229 -10.76 -1.53 -7.92
C ALA A 229 -11.49 -2.88 -7.92
N LYS A 230 -11.05 -3.84 -8.73
CA LYS A 230 -11.56 -5.22 -8.74
C LYS A 230 -11.19 -5.97 -7.46
N SER A 231 -9.96 -5.84 -6.95
CA SER A 231 -9.57 -6.50 -5.70
C SER A 231 -10.33 -5.93 -4.50
N ASP A 232 -10.56 -4.61 -4.45
CA ASP A 232 -11.41 -4.02 -3.42
C ASP A 232 -12.86 -4.55 -3.45
N ARG A 233 -13.40 -4.82 -4.65
CA ARG A 233 -14.72 -5.47 -4.79
C ARG A 233 -14.69 -6.91 -4.29
N MET A 234 -13.65 -7.67 -4.62
CA MET A 234 -13.45 -9.05 -4.16
C MET A 234 -13.38 -9.12 -2.62
N THR A 235 -12.57 -8.27 -1.97
CA THR A 235 -12.49 -8.19 -0.51
C THR A 235 -13.86 -7.89 0.13
N ARG A 236 -14.64 -6.96 -0.46
CA ARG A 236 -16.01 -6.67 -0.01
C ARG A 236 -16.96 -7.87 -0.19
N SER A 237 -16.85 -8.61 -1.29
CA SER A 237 -17.65 -9.81 -1.52
C SER A 237 -17.36 -10.89 -0.47
N HIS A 238 -16.09 -11.16 -0.14
CA HIS A 238 -15.73 -12.08 0.94
C HIS A 238 -16.30 -11.64 2.29
N LYS A 239 -16.25 -10.34 2.61
CA LYS A 239 -16.85 -9.81 3.84
C LYS A 239 -18.37 -10.02 3.88
N SER A 240 -19.05 -9.76 2.76
CA SER A 240 -20.50 -10.01 2.64
C SER A 240 -20.84 -11.49 2.81
N ALA A 241 -20.06 -12.40 2.21
CA ALA A 241 -20.25 -13.84 2.35
C ALA A 241 -20.05 -14.30 3.80
N ALA A 242 -19.03 -13.77 4.50
CA ALA A 242 -18.83 -14.03 5.91
C ALA A 242 -20.02 -13.55 6.78
N ASP A 243 -20.57 -12.37 6.49
CA ASP A 243 -21.75 -11.85 7.18
C ASP A 243 -22.98 -12.72 6.94
N ASP A 244 -23.17 -13.23 5.73
CA ASP A 244 -24.27 -14.15 5.39
C ASP A 244 -24.11 -15.49 6.12
N TYR A 245 -22.89 -16.06 6.16
CA TYR A 245 -22.60 -17.25 6.96
C TYR A 245 -22.89 -17.03 8.45
N ASN A 246 -22.58 -15.84 8.99
CA ASN A 246 -22.90 -15.50 10.37
C ASN A 246 -24.42 -15.49 10.62
N ARG A 247 -25.19 -14.88 9.71
CA ARG A 247 -26.66 -14.80 9.81
C ARG A 247 -27.30 -16.19 9.74
N ILE A 248 -26.88 -17.02 8.80
CA ILE A 248 -27.39 -18.39 8.64
C ILE A 248 -27.01 -19.22 9.88
N GLY A 249 -25.74 -19.19 10.29
CA GLY A 249 -25.25 -19.91 11.47
C GLY A 249 -26.00 -19.52 12.75
N SER A 250 -26.24 -18.21 12.95
CA SER A 250 -26.98 -17.72 14.12
C SER A 250 -28.46 -18.13 14.10
N SER A 251 -29.10 -18.10 12.93
CA SER A 251 -30.49 -18.55 12.76
C SER A 251 -30.64 -20.04 13.06
N LEU A 252 -29.71 -20.86 12.56
CA LEU A 252 -29.67 -22.29 12.84
C LEU A 252 -29.39 -22.60 14.31
N TYR A 253 -28.52 -21.81 14.95
CA TYR A 253 -28.28 -21.93 16.39
C TYR A 253 -29.56 -21.69 17.18
N ALA A 254 -30.27 -20.60 16.89
CA ALA A 254 -31.52 -20.25 17.56
C ALA A 254 -32.58 -21.36 17.42
N LEU A 255 -32.76 -21.90 16.21
CA LEU A 255 -33.66 -23.04 15.97
C LEU A 255 -33.23 -24.27 16.78
N GLY A 256 -31.94 -24.60 16.79
CA GLY A 256 -31.40 -25.71 17.56
C GLY A 256 -31.56 -25.56 19.07
N THR A 257 -31.61 -24.34 19.60
CA THR A 257 -31.85 -24.10 21.05
C THR A 257 -33.32 -24.14 21.46
N GLN A 258 -34.24 -24.00 20.51
CA GLN A 258 -35.68 -23.98 20.77
C GLN A 258 -36.35 -25.34 20.54
N ASP A 259 -35.72 -26.22 19.77
CA ASP A 259 -36.24 -27.55 19.45
C ASP A 259 -35.80 -28.60 20.49
N SER A 260 -36.74 -29.38 21.01
CA SER A 260 -36.50 -30.45 21.99
C SER A 260 -36.36 -31.85 21.36
N THR A 261 -36.47 -31.96 20.04
CA THR A 261 -36.32 -33.22 19.30
C THR A 261 -34.87 -33.48 18.90
N ASP A 262 -34.54 -34.69 18.44
CA ASP A 262 -33.18 -35.03 18.01
C ASP A 262 -32.63 -34.18 16.86
N ILE A 263 -33.50 -33.47 16.12
CA ILE A 263 -33.09 -32.55 15.04
C ILE A 263 -32.34 -31.33 15.57
N CYS A 264 -32.49 -30.99 16.85
CA CYS A 264 -31.78 -29.89 17.49
C CYS A 264 -30.26 -30.07 17.40
N LYS A 265 -29.76 -31.31 17.56
CA LYS A 265 -28.34 -31.66 17.43
C LYS A 265 -27.83 -31.41 16.02
N PHE A 266 -28.66 -31.67 15.00
CA PHE A 266 -28.32 -31.38 13.61
C PHE A 266 -28.21 -29.88 13.37
N PHE A 267 -29.20 -29.08 13.80
CA PHE A 267 -29.15 -27.61 13.66
C PHE A 267 -27.94 -26.98 14.34
N LEU A 268 -27.64 -27.40 15.58
CA LEU A 268 -26.46 -26.93 16.31
C LEU A 268 -25.16 -27.31 15.57
N LYS A 269 -25.10 -28.52 14.98
CA LYS A 269 -23.91 -28.94 14.22
C LYS A 269 -23.71 -28.16 12.94
N VAL A 270 -24.78 -27.87 12.20
CA VAL A 270 -24.71 -27.07 10.98
C VAL A 270 -24.38 -25.61 11.32
N SER A 271 -24.91 -25.08 12.42
CA SER A 271 -24.52 -23.76 12.93
C SER A 271 -23.02 -23.67 13.22
N GLU A 272 -22.45 -24.67 13.90
CA GLU A 272 -21.00 -24.76 14.16
C GLU A 272 -20.19 -24.78 12.85
N LEU A 273 -20.68 -25.46 11.82
CA LEU A 273 -20.06 -25.48 10.50
C LEU A 273 -20.05 -24.08 9.85
N PHE A 274 -21.17 -23.34 9.90
CA PHE A 274 -21.23 -21.98 9.38
C PHE A 274 -20.30 -21.02 10.12
N ASP A 275 -20.14 -21.13 11.45
CA ASP A 275 -19.14 -20.31 12.17
C ASP A 275 -17.70 -20.64 11.75
N LYS A 276 -17.40 -21.92 11.48
CA LYS A 276 -16.09 -22.32 10.93
C LYS A 276 -15.87 -21.76 9.53
N THR A 277 -16.85 -21.88 8.64
CA THR A 277 -16.77 -21.35 7.26
C THR A 277 -16.63 -19.83 7.27
N ARG A 278 -17.39 -19.12 8.11
CA ARG A 278 -17.26 -17.66 8.32
C ARG A 278 -15.83 -17.26 8.67
N LYS A 279 -15.18 -17.98 9.60
CA LYS A 279 -13.79 -17.68 10.01
C LYS A 279 -12.79 -17.88 8.88
N ILE A 280 -12.98 -18.92 8.06
CA ILE A 280 -12.15 -19.17 6.88
C ILE A 280 -12.34 -18.03 5.87
N GLU A 281 -13.58 -17.66 5.57
CA GLU A 281 -13.92 -16.60 4.63
C GLU A 281 -13.35 -15.24 5.06
N ALA A 282 -13.48 -14.91 6.35
CA ALA A 282 -12.90 -13.69 6.93
C ALA A 282 -11.37 -13.68 6.81
N ARG A 283 -10.72 -14.84 6.99
CA ARG A 283 -9.26 -14.98 6.82
C ARG A 283 -8.85 -14.79 5.36
N VAL A 284 -9.58 -15.37 4.40
CA VAL A 284 -9.31 -15.18 2.97
C VAL A 284 -9.42 -13.70 2.60
N SER A 285 -10.51 -13.03 3.03
CA SER A 285 -10.69 -11.59 2.83
C SER A 285 -9.50 -10.76 3.34
N ALA A 286 -9.03 -11.06 4.55
CA ALA A 286 -7.90 -10.36 5.17
C ALA A 286 -6.57 -10.62 4.45
N ASP A 287 -6.30 -11.88 4.07
CA ASP A 287 -5.08 -12.25 3.34
C ASP A 287 -5.04 -11.60 1.95
N GLU A 288 -6.17 -11.56 1.24
CA GLU A 288 -6.27 -10.94 -0.07
C GLU A 288 -6.15 -9.41 -0.02
N ASP A 289 -6.77 -8.75 0.98
CA ASP A 289 -6.61 -7.30 1.16
C ASP A 289 -5.13 -6.95 1.39
N LEU A 290 -4.47 -7.71 2.27
CA LEU A 290 -3.07 -7.46 2.63
C LEU A 290 -2.09 -7.77 1.50
N LYS A 291 -2.27 -8.89 0.78
CA LYS A 291 -1.27 -9.36 -0.20
C LYS A 291 -1.53 -8.89 -1.62
N LEU A 292 -2.80 -8.77 -2.02
CA LEU A 292 -3.17 -8.39 -3.39
C LEU A 292 -3.59 -6.93 -3.46
N SER A 293 -4.58 -6.50 -2.68
CA SER A 293 -5.12 -5.14 -2.78
C SER A 293 -4.07 -4.09 -2.44
N ASP A 294 -3.29 -4.28 -1.37
CA ASP A 294 -2.25 -3.34 -0.99
C ASP A 294 -1.09 -3.29 -2.00
N LEU A 295 -0.75 -4.42 -2.61
CA LEU A 295 0.26 -4.49 -3.67
C LEU A 295 -0.18 -3.73 -4.92
N LEU A 296 -1.44 -3.92 -5.35
CA LEU A 296 -2.00 -3.18 -6.48
C LEU A 296 -2.09 -1.69 -6.18
N LYS A 297 -2.46 -1.30 -4.95
CA LYS A 297 -2.47 0.10 -4.50
C LYS A 297 -1.07 0.71 -4.47
N TYR A 298 -0.03 -0.07 -4.15
CA TYR A 298 1.36 0.36 -4.25
C TYR A 298 1.71 0.68 -5.71
N TYR A 299 1.51 -0.25 -6.64
CA TYR A 299 1.81 -0.05 -8.07
C TYR A 299 0.95 1.06 -8.70
N LEU A 300 -0.27 1.26 -8.21
CA LEU A 300 -1.11 2.38 -8.62
C LEU A 300 -0.47 3.73 -8.26
N ARG A 301 0.07 3.85 -7.04
CA ARG A 301 0.78 5.08 -6.62
C ARG A 301 2.10 5.26 -7.36
N GLU A 302 2.85 4.18 -7.57
CA GLU A 302 4.12 4.20 -8.31
C GLU A 302 3.91 4.60 -9.78
N SER A 303 2.92 4.01 -10.46
CA SER A 303 2.56 4.40 -11.83
C SER A 303 2.04 5.84 -11.92
N GLN A 304 1.36 6.35 -10.89
CA GLN A 304 0.96 7.76 -10.82
C GLN A 304 2.19 8.68 -10.71
N ALA A 305 3.20 8.32 -9.93
CA ALA A 305 4.46 9.06 -9.84
C ALA A 305 5.21 9.05 -11.18
N ALA A 306 5.32 7.89 -11.82
CA ALA A 306 5.92 7.76 -13.15
C ALA A 306 5.22 8.64 -14.20
N LYS A 307 3.88 8.71 -14.19
CA LYS A 307 3.11 9.58 -15.09
C LYS A 307 3.46 11.06 -14.88
N GLY A 308 3.62 11.48 -13.62
CA GLY A 308 4.02 12.85 -13.30
C GLY A 308 5.42 13.18 -13.84
N ASN A 309 6.36 12.25 -13.75
CA ASN A 309 7.72 12.44 -14.25
C ASN A 309 7.79 12.52 -15.77
N LEU A 310 7.02 11.70 -16.48
CA LEU A 310 6.98 11.74 -17.93
C LEU A 310 6.47 13.09 -18.44
N GLN A 311 5.44 13.64 -17.79
CA GLN A 311 4.94 14.99 -18.10
C GLN A 311 5.99 16.08 -17.84
N LEU A 312 6.75 15.96 -16.74
CA LEU A 312 7.85 16.89 -16.44
C LEU A 312 8.92 16.86 -17.53
N LEU A 313 9.32 15.66 -17.96
CA LEU A 313 10.34 15.48 -18.99
C LEU A 313 9.92 16.09 -20.33
N GLN A 314 8.66 15.90 -20.73
CA GLN A 314 8.10 16.54 -21.92
C GLN A 314 8.16 18.06 -21.84
N ASN A 315 7.79 18.65 -20.69
CA ASN A 315 7.86 20.09 -20.49
C ASN A 315 9.30 20.61 -20.59
N CYS A 316 10.27 19.89 -20.03
CA CYS A 316 11.69 20.24 -20.14
C CYS A 316 12.19 20.17 -21.59
N LEU A 317 11.80 19.14 -22.34
CA LEU A 317 12.16 18.99 -23.75
C LEU A 317 11.57 20.12 -24.60
N ALA A 318 10.31 20.51 -24.37
CA ALA A 318 9.69 21.63 -25.07
C ALA A 318 10.44 22.95 -24.84
N VAL A 319 10.86 23.23 -23.60
CA VAL A 319 11.68 24.41 -23.27
C VAL A 319 13.05 24.35 -23.96
N LEU A 320 13.71 23.19 -23.97
CA LEU A 320 15.01 23.01 -24.62
C LEU A 320 14.94 23.14 -26.15
N ASN A 321 13.82 22.73 -26.75
CA ASN A 321 13.57 22.84 -28.19
C ASN A 321 13.15 24.25 -28.62
N GLY A 322 12.92 25.16 -27.67
CA GLY A 322 12.51 26.54 -27.95
C GLY A 322 11.05 26.69 -28.35
N ASP A 323 10.19 25.74 -27.97
CA ASP A 323 8.75 25.74 -28.28
C ASP A 323 7.92 26.63 -27.33
N THR A 324 8.55 27.52 -26.55
CA THR A 324 7.90 28.45 -25.61
C THR A 324 8.42 29.87 -25.73
#